data_AF-A0A2T1DUQ0-F1
#
_entry.id   AF-A0A2T1DUQ0-F1
#
_cell.length_a   1.000
_cell.length_b   1.000
_cell.length_c   1.000
_cell.angle_alpha   90.00
_cell.angle_beta   90.00
_cell.angle_gamma   90.00
#
_symmetry.space_group_name_H-M   'P 1'
#
loop_
_entity.id
_entity.type
_entity.pdbx_description
1 polymer ?
#
loop_
_entity_poly.entity_id
_entity_poly.type
_entity_poly.pdbx_seq_one_letter_code
_entity_poly.pdbx_strand_id
1 'polypeptide(L)' 'MQPLVASRSRCGLQLGWLINPQDKQVEIYRPNRAIEVLQQPETLSGEDVLPGFLLRLQKIWIAYSNNERDIQK' A
#
# COMPACT_ATOMS: atom_id res chain seq x y z
N MET A 1 -8.56 29.47 -32.43
CA MET A 1 -8.97 29.09 -31.05
C MET A 1 -8.39 27.72 -30.77
N GLN A 2 -7.48 27.60 -29.80
CA GLN A 2 -6.92 26.31 -29.37
C GLN A 2 -7.54 25.98 -28.00
N PRO A 3 -8.14 24.81 -27.77
CA PRO A 3 -8.59 24.45 -26.44
C PRO A 3 -7.36 24.13 -25.59
N LEU A 4 -7.17 24.91 -24.52
CA LEU A 4 -6.31 24.59 -23.39
C LEU A 4 -6.93 23.40 -22.64
N VAL A 5 -6.90 22.20 -23.23
CA VAL A 5 -7.21 21.00 -22.46
C VAL A 5 -5.94 20.67 -21.69
N ALA A 6 -5.99 20.87 -20.37
CA ALA A 6 -4.94 20.46 -19.46
C ALA A 6 -4.53 19.04 -19.82
N SER A 7 -3.27 18.86 -20.24
CA SER A 7 -2.66 17.54 -20.28
C SER A 7 -2.72 17.02 -18.85
N ARG A 8 -3.75 16.23 -18.57
CA ARG A 8 -3.96 15.60 -17.28
C ARG A 8 -2.72 14.76 -17.05
N SER A 9 -1.83 15.26 -16.19
CA SER A 9 -0.59 14.59 -15.85
C SER A 9 -0.94 13.14 -15.60
N ARG A 10 -0.39 12.23 -16.42
CA ARG A 10 -0.44 10.79 -16.17
C ARG A 10 -0.23 10.63 -14.68
N CYS A 11 -1.20 10.09 -13.94
CA CYS A 11 -0.97 9.75 -12.55
C CYS A 11 0.15 8.71 -12.57
N GLY A 12 1.38 9.17 -12.37
CA GLY A 12 2.59 8.38 -12.39
C GLY A 12 2.64 7.55 -11.11
N LEU A 13 1.70 6.63 -10.97
CA LEU A 13 1.71 5.67 -9.87
C LEU A 13 2.92 4.77 -10.10
N GLN A 14 4.01 5.11 -9.41
CA GLN A 14 5.26 4.37 -9.46
C GLN A 14 5.31 3.28 -8.37
N LEU A 15 4.43 3.35 -7.37
CA LEU A 15 4.33 2.40 -6.27
C LEU A 15 2.91 2.35 -5.72
N GLY A 16 2.36 1.14 -5.59
CA GLY A 16 1.09 0.89 -4.91
C GLY A 16 1.23 -0.25 -3.90
N TRP A 17 0.51 -0.16 -2.79
CA TRP A 17 0.47 -1.22 -1.77
C TRP A 17 -0.96 -1.66 -1.54
N LEU A 18 -1.21 -2.96 -1.63
CA LEU A 18 -2.44 -3.59 -1.16
C LEU A 18 -2.14 -4.26 0.17
N ILE A 19 -2.70 -3.74 1.25
CA ILE A 19 -2.52 -4.30 2.59
C ILE A 19 -3.75 -5.16 2.87
N ASN A 20 -3.54 -6.46 3.03
CA ASN A 20 -4.55 -7.41 3.48
C ASN A 20 -4.37 -7.67 4.99
N PRO A 21 -5.16 -7.00 5.86
CA PRO A 21 -5.07 -7.16 7.31
C PRO A 21 -5.52 -8.53 7.83
N GLN A 22 -6.37 -9.27 7.10
CA GLN A 22 -6.86 -10.58 7.53
C GLN A 22 -5.76 -11.63 7.44
N ASP A 23 -5.10 -11.71 6.28
CA ASP A 23 -3.98 -12.63 6.06
C ASP A 23 -2.63 -12.05 6.51
N LYS A 24 -2.66 -10.82 7.05
CA LYS A 24 -1.48 -10.02 7.39
C LYS A 24 -0.44 -9.97 6.27
N GLN A 25 -0.93 -9.77 5.06
CA GLN A 25 -0.14 -9.81 3.84
C GLN A 25 -0.11 -8.42 3.21
N VAL A 26 0.98 -8.08 2.52
CA VAL A 26 1.06 -6.88 1.71
C VAL A 26 1.55 -7.23 0.33
N GLU A 27 0.84 -6.75 -0.68
CA GLU A 27 1.24 -6.86 -2.07
C GLU A 27 1.73 -5.51 -2.57
N ILE A 28 2.91 -5.49 -3.19
CA ILE A 28 3.57 -4.31 -3.70
C ILE A 28 3.49 -4.33 -5.22
N TYR A 29 2.86 -3.29 -5.76
CA TYR A 29 2.65 -3.08 -7.18
C TYR A 29 3.61 -2.01 -7.68
N ARG A 30 4.44 -2.38 -8.66
CA ARG A 30 5.42 -1.49 -9.31
C ARG A 30 5.22 -1.55 -10.83
N PRO A 31 5.35 -0.43 -11.55
CA PRO A 31 5.32 -0.46 -13.01
C PRO A 31 6.53 -1.25 -13.53
N ASN A 32 6.29 -2.17 -14.47
CA ASN A 32 7.30 -3.01 -15.10
C ASN A 32 8.02 -4.03 -14.18
N ARG A 33 7.44 -4.36 -13.02
CA ARG A 33 7.90 -5.49 -12.19
C ARG A 33 6.73 -6.41 -11.83
N ALA A 34 7.05 -7.65 -11.48
CA ALA A 34 6.09 -8.57 -10.91
C ALA A 34 5.61 -8.07 -9.54
N ILE A 35 4.39 -8.47 -9.16
CA ILE A 35 3.83 -8.19 -7.85
C ILE A 35 4.69 -8.88 -6.80
N GLU A 36 5.13 -8.12 -5.80
CA GLU A 36 5.92 -8.65 -4.69
C GLU A 36 5.00 -8.81 -3.48
N VAL A 37 4.96 -10.01 -2.92
CA VAL A 37 4.07 -10.35 -1.81
C VAL A 37 4.89 -10.54 -0.55
N LEU A 38 4.70 -9.66 0.43
CA LEU A 38 5.34 -9.73 1.73
C LEU A 38 4.35 -10.28 2.76
N GLN A 39 4.78 -11.30 3.50
CA GLN A 39 4.03 -11.86 4.61
C GLN A 39 4.43 -11.19 5.91
N GLN A 40 3.45 -10.65 6.63
CA GLN A 40 3.61 -9.96 7.91
C GLN A 40 4.73 -8.89 7.96
N PRO A 41 4.85 -8.00 6.95
CA PRO A 41 5.86 -6.96 7.02
C PRO A 41 5.59 -6.02 8.20
N GLU A 42 6.61 -5.75 9.00
CA GLU A 42 6.51 -4.76 10.07
C GLU A 42 6.51 -3.33 9.52
N THR A 43 7.25 -3.12 8.44
CA THR A 43 7.44 -1.83 7.78
C THR A 43 7.48 -1.97 6.26
N LEU A 44 6.93 -0.99 5.55
CA LEU A 44 7.11 -0.84 4.10
C LEU A 44 7.95 0.39 3.82
N SER A 45 8.93 0.26 2.92
CA SER A 45 9.69 1.38 2.39
C SER A 45 9.02 1.94 1.14
N GLY A 46 9.06 3.27 1.00
CA GLY A 46 8.73 3.98 -0.23
C GLY A 46 9.75 3.82 -1.36
N GLU A 47 10.86 3.12 -1.11
CA GLU A 47 11.94 2.86 -2.06
C GLU A 47 12.45 4.14 -2.75
N ASP A 48 12.83 4.04 -4.03
CA ASP A 48 13.28 5.15 -4.87
C ASP A 48 12.14 6.11 -5.26
N VAL A 49 10.89 5.69 -5.09
CA VAL A 49 9.70 6.48 -5.44
C VAL A 49 9.39 7.52 -4.36
N LEU A 50 9.56 7.14 -3.10
CA LEU A 50 9.40 7.99 -1.93
C LEU A 50 10.60 7.76 -0.99
N PRO A 51 11.77 8.35 -1.31
CA PRO A 51 12.97 8.16 -0.50
C PRO A 51 12.74 8.68 0.92
N GLY A 52 13.03 7.83 1.91
CA GLY A 52 12.84 8.14 3.33
C GLY A 52 11.42 7.90 3.86
N PHE A 53 10.47 7.48 3.03
CA PHE A 53 9.15 7.10 3.51
C PHE A 53 9.17 5.68 4.09
N LEU A 54 8.69 5.55 5.33
CA LEU A 54 8.59 4.29 6.04
C LEU A 54 7.21 4.17 6.68
N LEU A 55 6.38 3.27 6.15
CA LEU A 55 5.06 2.97 6.73
C LEU A 55 5.19 1.83 7.74
N ARG A 56 4.86 2.09 9.00
CA ARG A 56 4.81 1.05 10.04
C ARG A 56 3.42 0.40 10.07
N LEU A 57 3.35 -0.88 9.72
CA LEU A 57 2.10 -1.64 9.65
C LEU A 57 1.71 -2.27 10.98
N GLN A 58 2.61 -2.28 11.98
CA GLN A 58 2.37 -2.80 13.33
C GLN A 58 1.03 -2.32 13.93
N LYS A 59 0.67 -1.05 13.75
CA LYS A 59 -0.62 -0.51 14.24
C LYS A 59 -1.84 -1.07 13.52
N ILE A 60 -1.72 -1.33 12.22
CA ILE A 60 -2.81 -1.87 11.39
C ILE A 60 -3.10 -3.32 11.78
N TRP A 61 -2.06 -4.13 12.01
CA TRP A 61 -2.20 -5.51 12.46
C TRP A 61 -2.91 -5.62 13.82
N ILE A 62 -2.56 -4.75 14.76
CA ILE A 62 -3.14 -4.74 16.10
C ILE A 62 -4.63 -4.34 16.05
N ALA A 63 -4.97 -3.32 15.25
CA ALA A 63 -6.35 -2.84 15.13
C ALA A 63 -7.30 -3.93 14.60
N TYR A 64 -6.90 -4.70 13.60
CA TYR A 64 -7.73 -5.76 13.05
C TYR A 64 -7.80 -7.01 13.94
N SER A 65 -6.72 -7.35 14.65
CA SER A 65 -6.74 -8.48 15.61
C SER A 65 -7.68 -8.28 16.81
N ASN A 66 -7.98 -7.03 17.17
CA ASN A 66 -8.86 -6.72 18.29
C ASN A 66 -10.35 -6.72 17.94
N ASN A 67 -10.70 -6.72 16.65
CA ASN A 67 -12.09 -6.65 16.20
C ASN A 67 -12.74 -8.04 16.02
N GLU A 68 -11.97 -9.12 16.02
CA GLU A 68 -12.48 -10.50 15.94
C GLU A 68 -13.02 -11.03 17.27
N ARG A 69 -12.83 -10.30 18.38
CA ARG A 69 -13.41 -10.64 19.69
C ARG A 69 -14.85 -10.15 19.87
N ASP A 70 -15.40 -9.38 18.93
CA ASP A 70 -16.74 -8.78 19.04
C ASP A 70 -17.84 -9.56 18.27
N ILE A 71 -17.48 -10.51 17.39
CA ILE A 71 -18.45 -11.27 16.57
C ILE A 71 -18.81 -12.63 17.21
N GLN A 72 -18.51 -12.82 18.50
CA GLN A 72 -18.81 -14.05 19.25
C GLN A 72 -19.43 -13.75 20.62
N LYS A 73 -20.38 -12.81 20.70
CA LYS A 73 -21.29 -12.65 21.86
C LYS A 73 -22.72 -12.41 21.44
#